data_AF-A0A6F9BTA9-F1
#
_entry.id   AF-A0A6F9BTA9-F1
#
_cell.length_a   1.000
_cell.length_b   1.000
_cell.length_c   1.000
_cell.angle_alpha   90.00
_cell.angle_beta   90.00
_cell.angle_gamma   90.00
#
_symmetry.space_group_name_H-M   'P 1'
#
loop_
_entity.id
_entity.type
_entity.pdbx_description
1 polymer ?
#
loop_
_entity_poly.entity_id
_entity_poly.type
_entity_poly.pdbx_seq_one_letter_code
_entity_poly.pdbx_strand_id
1 'polypeptide(L)'
;MSTSRLQHIKDHLLGEYKCAKMAAPYSPLTTHVLNTGIGVPGAHMALSLHRLDPSTSLWNLLTTGTTNDDGRCPGLINREAFTPAVYKMRFETGQYWESLGETSFYPYVEIVFTITDHSQKYHVPLLCSRFSYSTYRGS
;
A
#
# COMPACT_ATOMS: atom_id res chain seq x y z
N MET A 1 35.99 38.28 17.17
CA MET A 1 35.36 36.95 17.02
C MET A 1 35.76 36.41 15.65
N SER A 2 36.50 35.30 15.61
CA SER A 2 37.23 34.84 14.42
C SER A 2 36.30 34.50 13.24
N THR A 3 36.61 35.06 12.07
CA THR A 3 35.98 34.83 10.76
C THR A 3 35.88 33.36 10.38
N SER A 4 36.73 32.50 10.96
CA SER A 4 36.70 31.04 10.82
C SER A 4 35.36 30.42 11.26
N ARG A 5 34.72 30.93 12.32
CA ARG A 5 33.48 30.35 12.86
C ARG A 5 32.26 30.67 11.99
N LEU A 6 32.26 31.85 11.34
CA LEU A 6 31.22 32.25 10.38
C LEU A 6 31.33 31.47 9.06
N GLN A 7 32.56 31.13 8.63
CA GLN A 7 32.78 30.31 7.45
C GLN A 7 32.30 28.87 7.66
N HIS A 8 32.63 28.26 8.81
CA HIS A 8 32.14 26.92 9.17
C HIS A 8 30.61 26.81 9.23
N ILE A 9 29.92 27.86 9.68
CA ILE A 9 28.45 27.90 9.72
C ILE A 9 27.88 28.05 8.31
N LYS A 10 28.48 28.87 7.44
CA LYS A 10 28.08 28.98 6.03
C LYS A 10 28.24 27.66 5.28
N ASP A 11 29.35 26.97 5.49
CA ASP A 11 29.62 25.68 4.84
C ASP A 11 28.66 24.58 5.34
N HIS A 12 28.16 24.71 6.58
CA HIS A 12 27.12 23.82 7.12
C HIS A 12 25.71 24.14 6.61
N LEU A 13 25.41 25.41 6.34
CA LEU A 13 24.12 25.87 5.82
C LEU A 13 24.00 25.75 4.28
N LEU A 14 25.13 25.78 3.57
CA LEU A 14 25.22 25.73 2.10
C LEU A 14 25.80 24.41 1.59
N GLY A 15 26.08 23.46 2.49
CA GLY A 15 26.57 22.13 2.16
C GLY A 15 25.64 21.49 1.13
N GLU A 16 26.22 21.19 -0.03
CA GLU A 16 25.58 20.57 -1.18
C GLU A 16 24.62 19.47 -0.73
N TYR A 17 23.33 19.71 -0.91
CA TYR A 17 22.33 18.65 -0.87
C TYR A 17 22.67 17.68 -1.99
N LYS A 18 23.50 16.68 -1.68
CA LYS A 18 23.56 15.44 -2.44
C LYS A 18 22.17 14.81 -2.36
N CYS A 19 21.33 15.18 -3.33
CA CYS A 19 20.11 14.49 -3.67
C CYS A 19 20.49 13.09 -4.15
N ALA A 20 20.57 12.16 -3.21
CA ALA A 20 20.72 10.73 -3.51
C ALA A 20 20.07 9.89 -2.41
N LYS A 21 18.81 10.18 -2.10
CA LYS A 21 17.84 9.13 -1.82
C LYS A 21 16.82 9.22 -2.93
N MET A 22 17.02 8.45 -4.00
CA MET A 22 15.95 8.11 -4.92
C MET A 22 14.83 7.53 -4.03
N ALA A 23 13.81 8.34 -3.74
CA ALA A 23 12.58 7.82 -3.16
C ALA A 23 12.15 6.68 -4.09
N ALA A 24 11.98 5.47 -3.55
CA ALA A 24 11.45 4.36 -4.33
C ALA A 24 10.20 4.89 -5.06
N PRO A 25 10.10 4.69 -6.39
CA PRO A 25 9.07 5.34 -7.18
C PRO A 25 7.70 5.09 -6.54
N TYR A 26 6.99 6.19 -6.23
CA TYR A 26 5.69 6.12 -5.55
C TYR A 26 4.72 5.25 -6.35
N SER A 27 4.20 4.19 -5.72
CA SER A 27 3.19 3.31 -6.32
C SER A 27 1.93 4.12 -6.66
N PRO A 28 1.36 3.99 -7.87
CA PRO A 28 0.09 4.64 -8.24
C PRO A 28 -1.11 4.01 -7.54
N LEU A 29 -0.96 2.78 -7.05
CA LEU A 29 -1.95 2.06 -6.26
C LEU A 29 -1.46 1.95 -4.81
N THR A 30 -2.30 2.32 -3.87
CA THR A 30 -2.00 2.25 -2.44
C THR A 30 -3.15 1.60 -1.68
N THR A 31 -2.85 1.09 -0.49
CA THR A 31 -3.85 0.53 0.43
C THR A 31 -3.54 0.96 1.86
N HIS A 32 -4.54 0.83 2.72
CA HIS A 32 -4.44 1.00 4.16
C HIS A 32 -5.46 0.05 4.78
N VAL A 33 -4.98 -0.84 5.64
CA VAL A 33 -5.82 -1.77 6.39
C VAL A 33 -6.02 -1.20 7.78
N LEU A 34 -7.27 -1.11 8.21
CA LEU A 34 -7.66 -0.65 9.54
C LEU A 34 -8.47 -1.74 10.24
N ASN A 35 -8.01 -2.13 11.43
CA ASN A 35 -8.77 -2.96 12.34
C ASN A 35 -9.77 -2.07 13.09
N THR A 36 -11.01 -2.07 12.64
CA THR A 36 -12.08 -1.24 13.21
C THR A 36 -12.68 -1.83 14.48
N GLY A 37 -12.38 -3.08 14.82
CA GLY A 37 -12.84 -3.71 16.06
C GLY A 37 -12.18 -3.12 17.31
N ILE A 38 -10.92 -2.69 17.19
CA ILE A 38 -10.13 -2.12 18.30
C ILE A 38 -9.50 -0.75 17.96
N GLY A 39 -9.73 -0.22 16.76
CA GLY A 39 -9.30 1.12 16.38
C GLY A 39 -7.79 1.25 16.12
N VAL A 40 -7.15 0.22 15.56
CA VAL A 40 -5.70 0.23 15.26
C VAL A 40 -5.43 -0.13 13.79
N PRO A 41 -4.23 0.16 13.25
CA PRO A 41 -3.86 -0.33 11.92
C PRO A 41 -3.88 -1.86 11.85
N GLY A 42 -4.35 -2.41 10.73
CA GLY A 42 -4.26 -3.84 10.43
C GLY A 42 -2.86 -4.20 9.97
N ALA A 43 -1.90 -4.19 10.91
CA ALA A 43 -0.50 -4.49 10.65
C ALA A 43 -0.29 -5.99 10.34
N HIS A 44 0.78 -6.29 9.60
CA HIS A 44 1.22 -7.65 9.27
C HIS A 44 0.19 -8.51 8.51
N MET A 45 -0.80 -7.90 7.87
CA MET A 45 -1.76 -8.59 7.02
C MET A 45 -1.13 -8.90 5.66
N ALA A 46 -1.07 -10.18 5.31
CA ALA A 46 -0.66 -10.61 3.98
C ALA A 46 -1.70 -10.21 2.93
N LEU A 47 -1.22 -9.77 1.76
CA LEU A 47 -2.05 -9.43 0.62
C LEU A 47 -1.38 -9.75 -0.72
N SER A 48 -2.18 -9.78 -1.78
CA SER A 48 -1.72 -9.94 -3.15
C SER A 48 -2.51 -9.10 -4.14
N LEU A 49 -1.83 -8.58 -5.16
CA LEU A 49 -2.38 -7.82 -6.26
C LEU A 49 -2.38 -8.66 -7.52
N HIS A 50 -3.52 -8.70 -8.20
CA HIS A 50 -3.71 -9.40 -9.47
C HIS A 50 -4.29 -8.47 -10.52
N ARG A 51 -4.05 -8.80 -11.80
CA ARG A 51 -4.71 -8.18 -12.95
C ARG A 51 -5.45 -9.26 -13.75
N LEU A 52 -6.67 -8.95 -14.18
CA LEU A 52 -7.45 -9.83 -15.05
C LEU A 52 -6.85 -9.79 -16.47
N ASP A 53 -6.60 -10.96 -17.04
CA ASP A 53 -6.34 -11.11 -18.46
C ASP A 53 -7.69 -11.13 -19.22
N PRO A 54 -7.98 -10.14 -20.08
CA PRO A 54 -9.26 -10.07 -20.79
C PRO A 54 -9.43 -11.16 -21.85
N SER A 55 -8.34 -11.79 -22.32
CA SER A 55 -8.40 -12.83 -23.35
C SER A 55 -8.70 -14.21 -22.77
N THR A 56 -8.19 -14.50 -21.56
CA THR A 56 -8.33 -15.80 -20.91
C THR A 56 -9.29 -15.79 -19.72
N SER A 57 -9.70 -14.62 -19.24
CA SER A 57 -10.46 -14.43 -18.00
C SER A 57 -9.74 -14.97 -16.74
N LEU A 58 -8.41 -15.10 -16.81
CA LEU A 58 -7.59 -15.56 -15.69
C LEU A 58 -7.00 -14.40 -14.90
N TRP A 59 -6.86 -14.58 -13.58
CA TRP A 59 -6.19 -13.64 -12.71
C TRP A 59 -4.68 -13.88 -12.71
N ASN A 60 -3.91 -12.92 -13.21
CA ASN A 60 -2.45 -12.97 -13.17
C ASN A 60 -1.94 -12.25 -11.92
N LEU A 61 -1.16 -12.96 -11.09
CA LEU A 61 -0.48 -12.37 -9.93
C LEU A 61 0.57 -11.35 -10.39
N LEU A 62 0.52 -10.14 -9.83
CA LEU A 62 1.50 -9.10 -10.08
C LEU A 62 2.50 -8.99 -8.91
N THR A 63 1.97 -8.90 -7.68
CA THR A 63 2.74 -8.60 -6.49
C THR A 63 2.12 -9.27 -5.26
N THR A 64 2.96 -9.74 -4.35
CA THR A 64 2.56 -10.11 -2.98
C THR A 64 3.19 -9.11 -2.00
N GLY A 65 2.58 -8.95 -0.83
CA GLY A 65 3.09 -8.06 0.20
C GLY A 65 2.46 -8.29 1.55
N THR A 66 2.95 -7.54 2.53
CA THR A 66 2.46 -7.57 3.91
C THR A 66 2.36 -6.13 4.40
N THR A 67 1.27 -5.79 5.09
CA THR A 67 1.12 -4.45 5.66
C THR A 67 2.16 -4.20 6.75
N ASN A 68 2.69 -2.98 6.77
CA ASN A 68 3.59 -2.50 7.81
C ASN A 68 2.82 -2.14 9.10
N ASP A 69 3.52 -1.61 10.09
CA ASP A 69 2.97 -1.24 11.41
C ASP A 69 1.89 -0.15 11.33
N ASP A 70 1.86 0.64 10.25
CA ASP A 70 0.82 1.63 9.94
C ASP A 70 -0.29 1.05 9.03
N GLY A 71 -0.38 -0.28 8.90
CA GLY A 71 -1.40 -0.96 8.10
C GLY A 71 -1.29 -0.70 6.59
N ARG A 72 -0.16 -0.18 6.09
CA ARG A 72 0.04 0.17 4.67
C ARG A 72 0.94 -0.84 3.97
N CYS A 73 0.78 -0.97 2.66
CA CYS A 73 1.67 -1.75 1.81
C CYS A 73 2.21 -0.86 0.68
N PRO A 74 3.40 -0.25 0.82
CA PRO A 74 4.01 0.53 -0.25
C PRO A 74 4.49 -0.40 -1.39
N GLY A 75 4.67 0.17 -2.59
CA GLY A 75 5.30 -0.55 -3.70
C GLY A 75 4.44 -1.65 -4.34
N LEU A 76 3.11 -1.58 -4.27
CA LEU A 76 2.20 -2.60 -4.83
C LEU A 76 2.39 -2.80 -6.34
N ILE A 77 2.64 -1.72 -7.09
CA ILE A 77 2.90 -1.76 -8.52
C ILE A 77 3.71 -0.51 -8.91
N ASN A 78 4.53 -0.60 -9.96
CA ASN A 78 5.18 0.58 -10.53
C ASN A 78 4.26 1.27 -11.54
N ARG A 79 4.63 2.48 -11.99
CA ARG A 79 3.80 3.26 -12.92
C ARG A 79 3.71 2.60 -14.29
N GLU A 80 4.78 1.96 -14.73
CA GLU A 80 4.92 1.35 -16.05
C GLU A 80 4.02 0.13 -16.23
N ALA A 81 3.85 -0.67 -15.18
CA ALA A 81 2.97 -1.84 -15.18
C ALA A 81 1.49 -1.51 -14.87
N PHE A 82 1.22 -0.31 -14.35
CA PHE A 82 -0.14 0.12 -13.99
C PHE A 82 -0.88 0.65 -15.22
N THR A 83 -1.54 -0.26 -15.93
CA THR A 83 -2.31 0.03 -17.15
C THR A 83 -3.82 -0.05 -16.89
N PRO A 84 -4.68 0.54 -17.73
CA PRO A 84 -6.12 0.34 -17.68
C PRO A 84 -6.48 -1.15 -17.78
N ALA A 85 -7.17 -1.67 -16.77
CA ALA A 85 -7.58 -3.08 -16.66
C ALA A 85 -8.49 -3.27 -15.43
N VAL A 86 -9.00 -4.48 -15.24
CA VAL A 86 -9.60 -4.92 -13.97
C VAL A 86 -8.50 -5.51 -13.09
N TYR A 87 -8.42 -5.04 -11.85
CA TYR A 87 -7.49 -5.49 -10.84
C TYR A 87 -8.24 -6.13 -9.68
N LYS A 88 -7.51 -6.93 -8.90
CA LYS A 88 -8.00 -7.55 -7.68
C LYS A 88 -6.95 -7.47 -6.59
N MET A 89 -7.33 -6.92 -5.45
CA MET A 89 -6.54 -7.03 -4.22
C MET A 89 -7.16 -8.08 -3.31
N ARG A 90 -6.37 -9.08 -2.93
CA ARG A 90 -6.76 -10.14 -2.00
C ARG A 90 -6.05 -9.91 -0.67
N PHE A 91 -6.82 -9.87 0.41
CA PHE A 91 -6.35 -9.67 1.78
C PHE A 91 -6.61 -10.95 2.58
N GLU A 92 -5.59 -11.49 3.24
CA GLU A 92 -5.70 -12.73 4.02
C GLU A 92 -6.28 -12.47 5.41
N THR A 93 -7.55 -12.05 5.46
CA THR A 93 -8.23 -11.68 6.71
C THR A 93 -8.33 -12.83 7.71
N GLY A 94 -8.56 -14.06 7.24
CA GLY A 94 -8.60 -15.24 8.11
C GLY A 94 -7.28 -15.44 8.86
N GLN A 95 -6.17 -15.46 8.13
CA GLN A 95 -4.83 -15.61 8.70
C GLN A 95 -4.47 -14.44 9.63
N TYR A 96 -4.84 -13.22 9.27
CA TYR A 96 -4.65 -12.05 10.11
C TYR A 96 -5.34 -12.19 11.47
N TRP A 97 -6.63 -12.55 11.50
CA TRP A 97 -7.37 -12.72 12.77
C TRP A 97 -6.86 -13.93 13.56
N GLU A 98 -6.50 -15.03 12.89
CA GLU A 98 -5.92 -16.21 13.53
C GLU A 98 -4.60 -15.87 14.25
N SER A 99 -3.75 -15.04 13.64
CA SER A 99 -2.51 -14.57 14.28
C SER A 99 -2.73 -13.75 15.56
N LEU A 100 -3.94 -13.20 15.73
CA LEU A 100 -4.37 -12.46 16.92
C LEU A 100 -5.12 -13.36 17.93
N GLY A 101 -5.23 -14.66 17.67
CA GLY A 101 -5.97 -15.60 18.53
C GLY A 101 -7.49 -15.52 18.37
N GLU A 102 -7.98 -14.96 17.25
CA GLU A 102 -9.41 -14.76 16.99
C GLU A 102 -9.84 -15.39 15.64
N THR A 103 -11.14 -15.64 15.47
CA THR A 103 -11.67 -16.17 14.19
C THR A 103 -12.24 -15.07 13.31
N SER A 104 -12.02 -15.13 12.01
CA SER A 104 -12.73 -14.28 11.05
C SER A 104 -13.93 -15.02 10.46
N PHE A 105 -15.03 -14.31 10.23
CA PHE A 105 -16.10 -14.83 9.37
C PHE A 105 -15.65 -14.92 7.90
N TYR A 106 -14.67 -14.08 7.51
CA TYR A 106 -14.16 -14.02 6.14
C TYR A 106 -12.80 -14.70 6.07
N PRO A 107 -12.66 -15.86 5.40
CA PRO A 107 -11.36 -16.54 5.27
C PRO A 107 -10.34 -15.67 4.54
N TYR A 108 -10.81 -14.86 3.59
CA TYR A 108 -10.08 -13.79 2.90
C TYR A 108 -11.09 -12.78 2.35
N VAL A 109 -10.62 -11.59 1.96
CA VAL A 109 -11.42 -10.57 1.27
C VAL A 109 -10.76 -10.25 -0.06
N GLU A 110 -11.53 -10.28 -1.15
CA GLU A 110 -11.09 -9.83 -2.46
C GLU A 110 -11.85 -8.57 -2.87
N ILE A 111 -11.11 -7.50 -3.17
CA ILE A 111 -11.65 -6.25 -3.70
C ILE A 111 -11.28 -6.18 -5.18
N VAL A 112 -12.30 -6.28 -6.04
CA VAL A 112 -12.15 -6.20 -7.50
C VAL A 112 -12.54 -4.81 -7.96
N PHE A 113 -11.70 -4.16 -8.77
CA PHE A 113 -11.91 -2.79 -9.23
C PHE A 113 -11.36 -2.54 -10.63
N THR A 114 -11.95 -1.57 -11.32
CA THR A 114 -11.55 -1.17 -12.67
C THR A 114 -10.70 0.09 -12.63
N ILE A 115 -9.58 0.07 -13.35
CA ILE A 115 -8.76 1.25 -13.63
C ILE A 115 -9.01 1.69 -15.07
N THR A 116 -9.40 2.94 -15.24
CA THR A 116 -9.61 3.58 -16.55
C THR A 116 -8.58 4.66 -16.82
N ASP A 117 -8.33 5.54 -15.85
CA ASP A 117 -7.34 6.60 -15.93
C ASP A 117 -6.09 6.27 -15.10
N HIS A 118 -5.10 5.66 -15.73
CA HIS A 118 -3.85 5.24 -15.10
C HIS A 118 -2.92 6.40 -14.70
N SER A 119 -3.26 7.65 -15.05
CA SER A 119 -2.52 8.84 -14.59
C SER A 119 -2.85 9.18 -13.14
N GLN A 120 -4.05 8.83 -12.66
CA GLN A 120 -4.49 9.07 -11.29
C GLN A 120 -3.79 8.17 -10.28
N LYS A 121 -3.87 8.57 -9.02
CA LYS A 121 -3.59 7.70 -7.88
C LYS A 121 -4.88 7.03 -7.44
N TYR A 122 -4.75 5.80 -6.98
CA TYR A 122 -5.86 5.01 -6.46
C TYR A 122 -5.51 4.55 -5.06
N HIS A 123 -6.38 4.87 -4.11
CA HIS A 123 -6.32 4.34 -2.76
C HIS A 123 -7.48 3.37 -2.54
N VAL A 124 -7.17 2.11 -2.25
CA VAL A 124 -8.15 1.04 -2.01
C VAL A 124 -7.90 0.46 -0.62
N PRO A 125 -8.48 1.05 0.44
CA PRO A 125 -8.29 0.57 1.80
C PRO A 125 -9.23 -0.59 2.14
N LEU A 126 -8.91 -1.28 3.23
CA LEU A 126 -9.76 -2.28 3.85
C LEU A 126 -10.00 -1.88 5.31
N LEU A 127 -11.24 -1.57 5.65
CA LEU A 127 -11.66 -1.38 7.04
C LEU A 127 -12.33 -2.68 7.47
N CYS A 128 -11.81 -3.38 8.47
CA CYS A 128 -12.32 -4.69 8.84
C CYS A 128 -12.46 -4.90 10.35
N SER A 129 -13.52 -5.58 10.72
CA SER A 129 -13.68 -6.31 11.98
C SER A 129 -13.75 -7.81 11.68
N ARG A 130 -13.99 -8.64 12.70
CA ARG A 130 -14.19 -10.09 12.51
C ARG A 130 -15.44 -10.45 11.71
N PHE A 131 -16.44 -9.58 11.70
CA PHE A 131 -17.80 -9.85 11.19
C PHE A 131 -18.33 -8.76 10.25
N SER A 132 -17.49 -7.78 9.89
CA SER A 132 -17.81 -6.78 8.89
C SER A 132 -16.54 -6.29 8.20
N TYR A 133 -16.67 -5.84 6.95
CA TYR A 133 -15.64 -5.04 6.30
C TYR A 133 -16.26 -4.02 5.37
N SER A 134 -15.50 -2.98 5.04
CA SER A 134 -15.85 -2.00 4.02
C SER A 134 -14.60 -1.53 3.27
N THR A 135 -14.85 -0.98 2.08
CA THR A 135 -13.84 -0.35 1.24
C THR A 135 -14.45 0.85 0.52
N TYR A 136 -13.60 1.69 -0.04
CA TYR A 136 -13.98 2.82 -0.87
C TYR A 136 -12.83 3.16 -1.82
N ARG A 137 -13.09 3.99 -2.84
CA ARG A 137 -12.02 4.55 -3.68
C ARG A 137 -11.59 5.90 -3.11
N GLY A 138 -10.34 6.00 -2.65
CA GLY A 138 -9.68 7.26 -2.32
C GLY A 138 -8.81 7.79 -3.47
N SER A 139 -8.39 9.06 -3.36
CA SER A 139 -7.50 9.75 -4.29
C SER A 139 -6.06 9.82 -3.78
#